data_AF-A0A0G0VM85-F1
#
_entry.id   AF-A0A0G0VM85-F1
#
_cell.length_a   1.000
_cell.length_b   1.000
_cell.length_c   1.000
_cell.angle_alpha   90.00
_cell.angle_beta   90.00
_cell.angle_gamma   90.00
#
_symmetry.space_group_name_H-M   'P 1'
#
loop_
_entity.id
_entity.type
_entity.pdbx_description
1 polymer ?
#
loop_
_entity_poly.entity_id
_entity_poly.type
_entity_poly.pdbx_seq_one_letter_code
_entity_poly.pdbx_strand_id
1 'polypeptide(L)'
;MNCTSTVLEISKWLGGVVVSSGFVYWIIQRLFENKFQKGIEKYKNELSIELEKSKVTFNNLHSKRINIISNLYKKLVAVNNSLASMTKPLQLAGEPAKEEKLKTAIDDYNNFLHYFDDHRIYFSEPVAKKIDDIVDSFRGVCLDYDCYYPAYKQSLDASDGANAKDYHAELVKAWNKVKNDIPTIRLELESELRKIIGV
;
A
#
# COMPACT_ATOMS: atom_id res chain seq x y z
N MET A 1 71.31 64.48 29.08
CA MET A 1 69.92 63.96 29.17
C MET A 1 69.43 63.68 27.76
N ASN A 2 68.62 62.63 27.54
CA ASN A 2 67.95 62.23 26.27
C ASN A 2 68.51 60.99 25.52
N CYS A 3 68.81 59.90 26.21
CA CYS A 3 68.93 58.57 25.56
C CYS A 3 67.91 57.55 26.11
N THR A 4 67.37 57.78 27.31
CA THR A 4 66.35 56.92 27.93
C THR A 4 64.92 57.22 27.47
N SER A 5 64.64 58.40 26.92
CA SER A 5 63.29 58.78 26.45
C SER A 5 62.94 58.20 25.07
N THR A 6 63.91 58.09 24.15
CA THR A 6 63.70 57.57 22.80
C THR A 6 63.50 56.05 22.77
N VAL A 7 64.19 55.30 23.63
CA VAL A 7 64.01 53.84 23.77
C VAL A 7 62.65 53.50 24.40
N LEU A 8 62.14 54.35 25.29
CA LEU A 8 60.83 54.20 25.91
C LEU A 8 59.67 54.52 24.94
N GLU A 9 59.87 55.38 23.96
CA GLU A 9 58.86 55.67 22.92
C GLU A 9 58.80 54.57 21.85
N ILE A 10 59.95 54.04 21.41
CA ILE A 10 60.00 52.96 20.41
C ILE A 10 59.41 51.66 20.96
N SER A 11 59.62 51.36 22.24
CA SER A 11 59.02 50.19 22.92
C SER A 11 57.50 50.30 23.09
N LYS A 12 56.95 51.51 23.28
CA LYS A 12 55.49 51.74 23.31
C LYS A 12 54.86 51.56 21.92
N TRP A 13 55.57 51.94 20.86
CA TRP A 13 55.09 51.74 19.48
C TRP A 13 55.17 50.27 19.03
N LEU A 14 56.27 49.57 19.35
CA LEU A 14 56.43 48.14 19.10
C LEU A 14 55.47 47.28 19.94
N GLY A 15 55.23 47.64 21.20
CA GLY A 15 54.25 46.98 22.07
C GLY A 15 52.81 47.13 21.56
N GLY A 16 52.44 48.28 21.00
CA GLY A 16 51.12 48.50 20.39
C GLY A 16 50.88 47.67 19.12
N VAL A 17 51.90 47.51 18.27
CA VAL A 17 51.80 46.74 17.02
C VAL A 17 51.72 45.23 17.26
N VAL A 18 52.44 44.70 18.26
CA VAL A 18 52.40 43.27 18.62
C VAL A 18 51.10 42.87 19.31
N VAL A 19 50.55 43.73 20.18
CA VAL A 19 49.24 43.48 20.80
C VAL A 19 48.10 43.61 19.78
N SER A 20 48.20 44.56 18.84
CA SER A 20 47.18 44.74 17.79
C SER A 20 47.14 43.57 16.80
N SER A 21 48.29 43.02 16.41
CA SER A 21 48.35 41.90 15.45
C SER A 21 47.84 40.59 16.05
N GLY A 22 48.15 40.29 17.32
CA GLY A 22 47.59 39.14 18.03
C GLY A 22 46.08 39.25 18.29
N PHE A 23 45.58 40.45 18.59
CA PHE A 23 44.15 40.67 18.82
C PHE A 23 43.34 40.61 17.52
N VAL A 24 43.88 41.12 16.41
CA VAL A 24 43.28 41.00 15.08
C VAL A 24 43.27 39.54 14.62
N TYR A 25 44.36 38.79 14.82
CA TYR A 25 44.40 37.35 14.54
C TYR A 25 43.37 36.58 15.38
N TRP A 26 43.26 36.88 16.68
CA TRP A 26 42.27 36.30 17.58
C TRP A 26 40.83 36.63 17.15
N ILE A 27 40.52 37.87 16.74
CA ILE A 27 39.19 38.25 16.24
C ILE A 27 38.87 37.57 14.91
N ILE A 28 39.82 37.52 13.97
CA ILE A 28 39.63 36.86 12.67
C ILE A 28 39.38 35.37 12.85
N GLN A 29 40.18 34.71 13.70
CA GLN A 29 40.03 33.29 14.00
C GLN A 29 38.68 33.00 14.69
N ARG A 30 38.26 33.85 15.64
CA ARG A 30 36.97 33.72 16.34
C ARG A 30 35.76 33.95 15.42
N LEU A 31 35.86 34.83 14.44
CA LEU A 31 34.82 35.03 13.43
C LEU A 31 34.75 33.89 12.43
N PHE A 32 35.90 33.30 12.07
CA PHE A 32 35.96 32.10 11.23
C PHE A 32 35.29 30.90 11.92
N GLU A 33 35.66 30.61 13.17
CA GLU A 33 35.10 29.50 13.95
C GLU A 33 33.57 29.61 14.11
N ASN A 34 33.06 30.80 14.43
CA ASN A 34 31.62 31.03 14.57
C ASN A 34 30.84 30.90 13.25
N LYS A 35 31.40 31.31 12.11
CA LYS A 35 30.75 31.16 10.81
C LYS A 35 30.76 29.71 10.33
N PHE A 36 31.85 28.97 10.56
CA PHE A 36 31.95 27.55 10.22
C PHE A 36 31.02 26.68 11.07
N GLN A 37 30.95 26.91 12.39
CA GLN A 37 30.03 26.18 13.25
C GLN A 37 28.57 26.44 12.87
N LYS A 38 28.17 27.70 12.64
CA LYS A 38 26.82 28.04 12.16
C LYS A 38 26.50 27.44 10.80
N GLY A 39 27.49 27.36 9.89
CA GLY A 39 27.33 26.71 8.59
C GLY A 39 27.05 25.22 8.74
N ILE A 40 27.86 24.50 9.53
CA ILE A 40 27.69 23.07 9.79
C ILE A 40 26.37 22.77 10.49
N GLU A 41 25.98 23.58 11.47
CA GLU A 41 24.74 23.43 12.21
C GLU A 41 23.51 23.68 11.33
N LYS A 42 23.58 24.68 10.44
CA LYS A 42 22.55 24.93 9.43
C LYS A 42 22.40 23.78 8.44
N TYR A 43 23.50 23.24 7.91
CA TYR A 43 23.46 22.07 7.01
C TYR A 43 22.93 20.81 7.70
N LYS A 44 23.29 20.57 8.97
CA LYS A 44 22.75 19.46 9.77
C LYS A 44 21.25 19.63 10.01
N ASN A 45 20.79 20.84 10.30
CA ASN A 45 19.37 21.15 10.49
C ASN A 45 18.57 21.04 9.19
N GLU A 46 19.09 21.53 8.07
CA GLU A 46 18.45 21.36 6.76
C GLU A 46 18.35 19.88 6.38
N LEU A 47 19.41 19.10 6.63
CA LEU A 47 19.42 17.67 6.40
C LEU A 47 18.44 16.94 7.33
N SER A 48 18.37 17.29 8.62
CA SER A 48 17.43 16.67 9.55
C SER A 48 15.99 17.01 9.21
N ILE A 49 15.69 18.25 8.81
CA ILE A 49 14.37 18.68 8.34
C ILE A 49 13.98 17.92 7.06
N GLU A 50 14.89 17.78 6.09
CA GLU A 50 14.61 17.05 4.85
C GLU A 50 14.38 15.55 5.11
N LEU A 51 15.19 14.97 6.01
CA LEU A 51 15.07 13.58 6.43
C LEU A 51 13.79 13.34 7.24
N GLU A 52 13.40 14.28 8.10
CA GLU A 52 12.12 14.25 8.82
C GLU A 52 10.93 14.40 7.88
N LYS A 53 10.97 15.32 6.91
CA LYS A 53 9.94 15.46 5.87
C LYS A 53 9.81 14.20 5.04
N SER A 54 10.94 13.63 4.62
CA SER A 54 10.98 12.37 3.87
C SER A 54 10.41 11.22 4.69
N LYS A 55 10.78 11.11 5.98
CA LYS A 55 10.20 10.15 6.92
C LYS A 55 8.69 10.34 7.10
N VAL A 56 8.20 11.55 7.31
CA VAL A 56 6.77 11.84 7.47
C VAL A 56 6.01 11.51 6.19
N THR A 57 6.54 11.87 5.02
CA THR A 57 5.92 11.58 3.73
C THR A 57 5.90 10.08 3.44
N PHE A 58 7.02 9.40 3.71
CA PHE A 58 7.14 7.95 3.59
C PHE A 58 6.17 7.24 4.53
N ASN A 59 6.11 7.64 5.80
CA ASN A 59 5.19 7.08 6.78
C ASN A 59 3.74 7.31 6.37
N ASN A 60 3.37 8.51 5.92
CA ASN A 60 2.02 8.80 5.45
C ASN A 60 1.63 7.96 4.23
N LEU A 61 2.53 7.82 3.26
CA LEU A 61 2.31 7.01 2.08
C LEU A 61 2.21 5.52 2.44
N HIS A 62 3.08 5.03 3.30
CA HIS A 62 3.08 3.65 3.77
C HIS A 62 1.82 3.32 4.57
N SER A 63 1.41 4.20 5.50
CA SER A 63 0.15 4.07 6.24
C SER A 63 -1.06 4.09 5.31
N LYS A 64 -1.08 4.98 4.30
CA LYS A 64 -2.16 5.01 3.30
C LYS A 64 -2.21 3.70 2.51
N ARG A 65 -1.05 3.17 2.10
CA ARG A 65 -0.95 1.90 1.37
C ARG A 65 -1.42 0.71 2.21
N ILE A 66 -1.05 0.63 3.48
CA ILE A 66 -1.54 -0.40 4.42
C ILE A 66 -3.06 -0.35 4.53
N ASN A 67 -3.63 0.84 4.72
CA ASN A 67 -5.09 1.01 4.81
C ASN A 67 -5.80 0.54 3.53
N ILE A 68 -5.25 0.90 2.37
CA ILE A 68 -5.79 0.48 1.07
C ILE A 68 -5.76 -1.04 0.93
N ILE A 69 -4.62 -1.67 1.24
CA ILE A 69 -4.46 -3.12 1.19
C ILE A 69 -5.42 -3.83 2.15
N SER A 70 -5.54 -3.34 3.38
CA SER A 70 -6.45 -3.92 4.38
C SER A 70 -7.90 -3.88 3.91
N ASN A 71 -8.34 -2.75 3.37
CA ASN A 71 -9.71 -2.60 2.88
C ASN A 71 -9.97 -3.41 1.61
N LEU A 72 -9.00 -3.46 0.68
CA LEU A 72 -9.09 -4.31 -0.50
C LEU A 72 -9.24 -5.78 -0.08
N TYR A 73 -8.42 -6.23 0.87
CA TYR A 73 -8.46 -7.61 1.35
C TYR A 73 -9.80 -7.96 2.04
N LYS A 74 -10.39 -7.04 2.81
CA LYS A 74 -11.75 -7.25 3.37
C LYS A 74 -12.79 -7.48 2.27
N LYS A 75 -12.72 -6.71 1.18
CA LYS A 75 -13.63 -6.86 0.04
C LYS A 75 -13.38 -8.17 -0.72
N LEU A 76 -12.12 -8.55 -0.91
CA LEU A 76 -11.75 -9.84 -1.48
C LEU A 76 -12.36 -11.01 -0.70
N VAL A 77 -12.28 -10.97 0.64
CA VAL A 77 -12.88 -11.98 1.51
C VAL A 77 -14.41 -11.99 1.39
N ALA A 78 -15.04 -10.83 1.28
CA ALA A 78 -16.49 -10.73 1.07
C ALA A 78 -16.93 -11.45 -0.21
N VAL A 79 -16.29 -11.13 -1.35
CA VAL A 79 -16.56 -11.79 -2.65
C VAL A 79 -16.36 -13.30 -2.55
N ASN A 80 -15.25 -13.74 -1.96
CA ASN A 80 -14.97 -15.17 -1.82
C ASN A 80 -16.08 -15.88 -1.02
N ASN A 81 -16.55 -15.27 0.06
CA ASN A 81 -17.59 -15.83 0.91
C ASN A 81 -18.96 -15.85 0.21
N SER A 82 -19.34 -14.79 -0.49
CA SER A 82 -20.61 -14.73 -1.22
C SER A 82 -20.62 -15.66 -2.42
N LEU A 83 -19.51 -15.77 -3.17
CA LEU A 83 -19.35 -16.78 -4.22
C LEU A 83 -19.46 -18.21 -3.67
N ALA A 84 -18.83 -18.51 -2.54
CA ALA A 84 -18.92 -19.83 -1.93
C ALA A 84 -20.36 -20.14 -1.48
N SER A 85 -21.08 -19.16 -0.93
CA SER A 85 -22.48 -19.30 -0.55
C SER A 85 -23.42 -19.53 -1.74
N MET A 86 -23.20 -18.77 -2.83
CA MET A 86 -23.95 -18.87 -4.08
C MET A 86 -23.77 -20.23 -4.75
N THR A 87 -22.52 -20.65 -4.92
CA THR A 87 -22.16 -21.86 -5.68
C THR A 87 -22.32 -23.15 -4.90
N LYS A 88 -22.52 -23.10 -3.57
CA LYS A 88 -22.74 -24.28 -2.73
C LYS A 88 -23.85 -25.18 -3.31
N PRO A 89 -23.59 -26.49 -3.58
CA PRO A 89 -24.57 -27.38 -4.19
C PRO A 89 -25.82 -27.60 -3.34
N LEU A 90 -25.67 -27.60 -2.02
CA LEU A 90 -26.76 -27.80 -1.07
C LEU A 90 -27.18 -26.46 -0.43
N GLN A 91 -28.47 -26.16 -0.51
CA GLN A 91 -29.08 -25.04 0.22
C GLN A 91 -29.74 -25.57 1.49
N LEU A 92 -29.35 -25.04 2.64
CA LEU A 92 -29.94 -25.41 3.93
C LEU A 92 -31.21 -24.61 4.19
N ALA A 93 -32.12 -25.18 4.98
CA ALA A 93 -33.33 -24.48 5.42
C ALA A 93 -32.95 -23.20 6.20
N GLY A 94 -33.59 -22.08 5.87
CA GLY A 94 -33.32 -20.77 6.46
C GLY A 94 -32.19 -19.97 5.77
N GLU A 95 -31.48 -20.54 4.80
CA GLU A 95 -30.56 -19.77 3.96
C GLU A 95 -31.34 -18.90 2.93
N PRO A 96 -30.81 -17.73 2.54
CA PRO A 96 -31.38 -16.90 1.48
C PRO A 96 -31.57 -17.66 0.17
N ALA A 97 -32.53 -17.21 -0.65
CA ALA A 97 -32.77 -17.78 -1.98
C ALA A 97 -31.52 -17.69 -2.87
N LYS A 98 -31.39 -18.58 -3.86
CA LYS A 98 -30.21 -18.60 -4.74
C LYS A 98 -30.06 -17.31 -5.54
N GLU A 99 -31.17 -16.71 -5.97
CA GLU A 99 -31.21 -15.45 -6.69
C GLU A 99 -30.70 -14.28 -5.81
N GLU A 100 -31.04 -14.28 -4.52
CA GLU A 100 -30.54 -13.29 -3.57
C GLU A 100 -29.04 -13.47 -3.29
N LYS A 101 -28.58 -14.72 -3.20
CA LYS A 101 -27.15 -15.03 -3.08
C LYS A 101 -26.37 -14.61 -4.32
N LEU A 102 -26.92 -14.83 -5.52
CA LEU A 102 -26.33 -14.37 -6.78
C LEU A 102 -26.19 -12.85 -6.81
N LYS A 103 -27.27 -12.13 -6.46
CA LYS A 103 -27.23 -10.68 -6.34
C LYS A 103 -26.14 -10.22 -5.36
N THR A 104 -26.08 -10.82 -4.18
CA THR A 104 -25.07 -10.49 -3.15
C THR A 104 -23.65 -10.73 -3.67
N ALA A 105 -23.41 -11.83 -4.38
CA ALA A 105 -22.10 -12.14 -4.96
C ALA A 105 -21.69 -11.13 -6.05
N ILE A 106 -22.64 -10.71 -6.90
CA ILE A 106 -22.42 -9.67 -7.92
C ILE A 106 -22.12 -8.32 -7.24
N ASP A 107 -22.88 -7.95 -6.22
CA ASP A 107 -22.70 -6.68 -5.49
C ASP A 107 -21.33 -6.64 -4.80
N ASP A 108 -20.94 -7.72 -4.11
CA ASP A 108 -19.61 -7.83 -3.51
C ASP A 108 -18.50 -7.78 -4.57
N TYR A 109 -18.68 -8.49 -5.70
CA TYR A 109 -17.72 -8.52 -6.80
C TYR A 109 -17.48 -7.13 -7.37
N ASN A 110 -18.56 -6.40 -7.68
CA ASN A 110 -18.48 -5.03 -8.19
C ASN A 110 -17.82 -4.10 -7.17
N ASN A 111 -18.14 -4.27 -5.88
CA ASN A 111 -17.53 -3.47 -4.81
C ASN A 111 -16.01 -3.71 -4.71
N PHE A 112 -15.58 -4.96 -4.83
CA PHE A 112 -14.15 -5.30 -4.88
C PHE A 112 -13.46 -4.73 -6.12
N LEU A 113 -14.05 -4.92 -7.30
CA LEU A 113 -13.50 -4.43 -8.57
C LEU A 113 -13.34 -2.92 -8.57
N HIS A 114 -14.42 -2.17 -8.28
CA HIS A 114 -14.37 -0.71 -8.25
C HIS A 114 -13.33 -0.20 -7.26
N TYR A 115 -13.26 -0.80 -6.06
CA TYR A 115 -12.28 -0.39 -5.08
C TYR A 115 -10.84 -0.66 -5.54
N PHE A 116 -10.60 -1.78 -6.22
CA PHE A 116 -9.29 -2.07 -6.79
C PHE A 116 -8.93 -1.06 -7.89
N ASP A 117 -9.83 -0.81 -8.84
CA ASP A 117 -9.58 0.12 -9.95
C ASP A 117 -9.28 1.54 -9.44
N ASP A 118 -10.07 2.03 -8.48
CA ASP A 118 -9.88 3.34 -7.85
C ASP A 118 -8.52 3.47 -7.14
N HIS A 119 -7.93 2.35 -6.73
CA HIS A 119 -6.70 2.30 -5.95
C HIS A 119 -5.56 1.55 -6.64
N ARG A 120 -5.67 1.26 -7.93
CA ARG A 120 -4.69 0.44 -8.68
C ARG A 120 -3.27 0.99 -8.56
N ILE A 121 -3.13 2.31 -8.54
CA ILE A 121 -1.84 3.03 -8.43
C ILE A 121 -1.03 2.73 -7.16
N TYR A 122 -1.66 2.13 -6.13
CA TYR A 122 -0.99 1.77 -4.87
C TYR A 122 -0.36 0.38 -4.90
N PHE A 123 -0.54 -0.36 -6.00
CA PHE A 123 0.00 -1.68 -6.22
C PHE A 123 1.11 -1.64 -7.27
N SER A 124 2.10 -2.51 -7.13
CA SER A 124 3.07 -2.72 -8.21
C SER A 124 2.39 -3.49 -9.35
N GLU A 125 2.88 -3.32 -10.58
CA GLU A 125 2.32 -4.00 -11.75
C GLU A 125 2.18 -5.53 -11.57
N PRO A 126 3.16 -6.26 -11.01
CA PRO A 126 3.01 -7.70 -10.78
C PRO A 126 1.87 -8.05 -9.80
N VAL A 127 1.63 -7.22 -8.79
CA VAL A 127 0.56 -7.42 -7.81
C VAL A 127 -0.79 -7.05 -8.42
N ALA A 128 -0.86 -5.95 -9.16
CA ALA A 128 -2.05 -5.54 -9.89
C ALA A 128 -2.50 -6.64 -10.86
N LYS A 129 -1.57 -7.25 -11.60
CA LYS A 129 -1.86 -8.37 -12.49
C LYS A 129 -2.43 -9.59 -11.76
N LYS A 130 -1.89 -9.95 -10.59
CA LYS A 130 -2.46 -11.04 -9.77
C LYS A 130 -3.88 -10.71 -9.29
N ILE A 131 -4.18 -9.44 -9.06
CA ILE A 131 -5.53 -8.99 -8.72
C ILE A 131 -6.44 -9.06 -9.94
N ASP A 132 -5.96 -8.72 -11.14
CA ASP A 132 -6.71 -8.92 -12.39
C ASP A 132 -7.05 -10.41 -12.59
N ASP A 133 -6.09 -11.30 -12.39
CA ASP A 133 -6.28 -12.76 -12.52
C ASP A 133 -7.38 -13.28 -11.57
N ILE A 134 -7.47 -12.75 -10.34
CA ILE A 134 -8.53 -13.15 -9.39
C ILE A 134 -9.88 -12.51 -9.75
N VAL A 135 -9.90 -11.26 -10.24
CA VAL A 135 -11.10 -10.59 -10.75
C VAL A 135 -11.70 -11.38 -11.90
N ASP A 136 -10.88 -11.80 -12.87
CA ASP A 136 -11.32 -12.59 -14.01
C ASP A 136 -11.83 -13.97 -13.58
N SER A 137 -11.18 -14.57 -12.59
CA SER A 137 -11.62 -15.84 -12.00
C SER A 137 -13.01 -15.73 -11.38
N PHE A 138 -13.27 -14.67 -10.59
CA PHE A 138 -14.58 -14.38 -10.01
C PHE A 138 -15.63 -14.09 -11.07
N ARG A 139 -15.30 -13.25 -12.06
CA ARG A 139 -16.20 -12.91 -13.16
C ARG A 139 -16.67 -14.16 -13.88
N GLY A 140 -15.75 -15.08 -14.18
CA GLY A 140 -16.10 -16.37 -14.80
C GLY A 140 -17.11 -17.15 -13.98
N VAL A 141 -16.92 -17.25 -12.65
CA VAL A 141 -17.88 -17.94 -11.77
C VAL A 141 -19.25 -17.28 -11.79
N CYS A 142 -19.31 -15.94 -11.72
CA CYS A 142 -20.58 -15.21 -11.79
C CYS A 142 -21.31 -15.46 -13.12
N LEU A 143 -20.59 -15.38 -14.24
CA LEU A 143 -21.15 -15.58 -15.58
C LEU A 143 -21.64 -17.01 -15.79
N ASP A 144 -20.84 -18.01 -15.39
CA ASP A 144 -21.24 -19.42 -15.49
C ASP A 144 -22.51 -19.67 -14.67
N TYR A 145 -22.54 -19.17 -13.43
CA TYR A 145 -23.70 -19.37 -12.55
C TYR A 145 -24.96 -18.68 -13.07
N ASP A 146 -24.86 -17.40 -13.47
CA ASP A 146 -25.98 -16.62 -14.00
C ASP A 146 -26.55 -17.20 -15.29
N CYS A 147 -25.68 -17.78 -16.14
CA CYS A 147 -26.10 -18.43 -17.39
C CYS A 147 -26.80 -19.78 -17.15
N TYR A 148 -26.21 -20.65 -16.32
CA TYR A 148 -26.69 -22.03 -16.19
C TYR A 148 -27.78 -22.21 -15.12
N TYR A 149 -27.84 -21.36 -14.08
CA TYR A 149 -28.78 -21.54 -12.99
C TYR A 149 -30.26 -21.40 -13.42
N PRO A 150 -30.66 -20.39 -14.22
CA PRO A 150 -32.05 -20.28 -14.70
C PRO A 150 -32.48 -21.49 -15.54
N ALA A 151 -31.60 -21.95 -16.43
CA ALA A 151 -31.85 -23.12 -17.28
C ALA A 151 -31.96 -24.41 -16.45
N TYR A 152 -31.09 -24.58 -15.46
CA TYR A 152 -31.16 -25.69 -14.50
C TYR A 152 -32.50 -25.69 -13.74
N LYS A 153 -32.89 -24.54 -13.17
CA LYS A 153 -34.15 -24.40 -12.44
C LYS A 153 -35.35 -24.76 -13.31
N GLN A 154 -35.40 -24.24 -14.54
CA GLN A 154 -36.47 -24.53 -15.49
C GLN A 154 -36.53 -26.03 -15.86
N SER A 155 -35.38 -26.69 -16.03
CA SER A 155 -35.33 -28.11 -16.38
C SER A 155 -35.85 -29.04 -15.27
N LEU A 156 -35.69 -28.64 -14.00
CA LEU A 156 -36.27 -29.36 -12.86
C LEU A 156 -37.80 -29.29 -12.86
N ASP A 157 -38.36 -28.13 -13.22
CA ASP A 157 -39.81 -27.91 -13.28
C ASP A 157 -40.44 -28.62 -14.49
N ALA A 158 -39.71 -28.74 -15.61
CA ALA A 158 -40.19 -29.32 -16.87
C ALA A 158 -40.14 -30.86 -16.94
N SER A 159 -39.65 -31.55 -15.90
CA SER A 159 -39.39 -33.01 -15.92
C SER A 159 -38.44 -33.48 -17.05
N ASP A 160 -37.59 -32.57 -17.55
CA ASP A 160 -36.60 -32.84 -18.60
C ASP A 160 -35.24 -33.20 -17.97
N GLY A 161 -35.13 -34.45 -17.52
CA GLY A 161 -34.01 -34.93 -16.73
C GLY A 161 -32.65 -34.98 -17.44
N ALA A 162 -32.63 -34.98 -18.79
CA ALA A 162 -31.37 -35.00 -19.55
C ALA A 162 -30.66 -33.64 -19.47
N ASN A 163 -31.39 -32.56 -19.76
CA ASN A 163 -30.85 -31.19 -19.71
C ASN A 163 -30.51 -30.74 -18.28
N ALA A 164 -31.29 -31.19 -17.29
CA ALA A 164 -31.02 -30.87 -15.88
C ALA A 164 -29.66 -31.38 -15.38
N LYS A 165 -29.24 -32.56 -15.85
CA LYS A 165 -27.96 -33.15 -15.46
C LYS A 165 -26.77 -32.37 -16.01
N ASP A 166 -26.87 -31.92 -17.26
CA ASP A 166 -25.80 -31.17 -17.92
C ASP A 166 -25.63 -29.78 -17.29
N TYR A 167 -26.73 -29.05 -17.04
CA TYR A 167 -26.66 -27.77 -16.33
C TYR A 167 -26.14 -27.93 -14.89
N HIS A 168 -26.55 -28.99 -14.20
CA HIS A 168 -26.02 -29.29 -12.87
C HIS A 168 -24.49 -29.50 -12.89
N ALA A 169 -23.98 -30.21 -13.91
CA ALA A 169 -22.54 -30.43 -14.05
C ALA A 169 -21.77 -29.11 -14.20
N GLU A 170 -22.28 -28.15 -14.96
CA GLU A 170 -21.68 -26.81 -15.09
C GLU A 170 -21.70 -26.03 -13.76
N LEU A 171 -22.81 -26.09 -13.00
CA LEU A 171 -22.88 -25.47 -11.67
C LEU A 171 -21.89 -26.10 -10.67
N VAL A 172 -21.67 -27.42 -10.77
CA VAL A 172 -20.66 -28.13 -9.97
C VAL A 172 -19.24 -27.71 -10.35
N LYS A 173 -18.95 -27.45 -11.63
CA LYS A 173 -17.65 -26.88 -12.05
C LYS A 173 -17.42 -25.51 -11.42
N ALA A 174 -18.43 -24.62 -11.45
CA ALA A 174 -18.35 -23.31 -10.82
C ALA A 174 -18.06 -23.42 -9.30
N TRP A 175 -18.74 -24.35 -8.61
CA TRP A 175 -18.44 -24.66 -7.21
C TRP A 175 -17.00 -25.13 -6.99
N ASN A 176 -16.52 -26.06 -7.82
CA ASN A 176 -15.17 -26.59 -7.71
C ASN A 176 -14.11 -25.50 -7.94
N LYS A 177 -14.35 -24.57 -8.87
CA LYS A 177 -13.47 -23.41 -9.10
C LYS A 177 -13.38 -22.52 -7.85
N VAL A 178 -14.51 -22.24 -7.19
CA VAL A 178 -14.54 -21.47 -5.93
C VAL A 178 -13.87 -22.22 -4.79
N LYS A 179 -14.05 -23.55 -4.72
CA LYS A 179 -13.53 -24.36 -3.62
C LYS A 179 -12.04 -24.68 -3.74
N ASN A 180 -11.50 -24.83 -4.94
CA ASN A 180 -10.16 -25.38 -5.17
C ASN A 180 -9.21 -24.37 -5.81
N ASP A 181 -9.65 -23.66 -6.84
CA ASP A 181 -8.77 -22.82 -7.67
C ASP A 181 -8.59 -21.43 -7.05
N ILE A 182 -9.70 -20.78 -6.70
CA ILE A 182 -9.72 -19.44 -6.11
C ILE A 182 -8.90 -19.35 -4.81
N PRO A 183 -8.96 -20.32 -3.87
CA PRO A 183 -8.14 -20.27 -2.66
C PRO A 183 -6.64 -20.27 -2.94
N THR A 184 -6.20 -20.96 -3.99
CA THR A 184 -4.78 -21.00 -4.39
C THR A 184 -4.31 -19.61 -4.83
N ILE A 185 -5.04 -18.97 -5.76
CA ILE A 185 -4.74 -17.61 -6.24
C ILE A 185 -4.80 -16.61 -5.08
N ARG A 186 -5.78 -16.75 -4.19
CA ARG A 186 -5.92 -15.92 -2.99
C ARG A 186 -4.73 -16.03 -2.05
N LEU A 187 -4.24 -17.24 -1.78
CA LEU A 187 -3.08 -17.46 -0.90
C LEU A 187 -1.80 -16.84 -1.47
N GLU A 188 -1.60 -16.92 -2.79
CA GLU A 188 -0.50 -16.24 -3.45
C GLU A 188 -0.61 -14.72 -3.31
N LEU A 189 -1.79 -14.16 -3.56
CA LEU A 189 -2.04 -12.73 -3.40
C LEU A 189 -1.83 -12.29 -1.95
N GLU A 190 -2.31 -13.04 -0.98
CA GLU A 190 -2.08 -12.77 0.45
C GLU A 190 -0.60 -12.71 0.81
N SER A 191 0.20 -13.63 0.26
CA SER A 191 1.65 -13.64 0.49
C SER A 191 2.29 -12.34 -0.01
N GLU A 192 1.91 -11.87 -1.21
CA GLU A 192 2.40 -10.60 -1.76
C GLU A 192 1.92 -9.40 -0.93
N LEU A 193 0.66 -9.39 -0.49
CA LEU A 193 0.13 -8.33 0.36
C LEU A 193 0.81 -8.29 1.74
N ARG A 194 1.10 -9.45 2.34
CA ARG A 194 1.85 -9.57 3.61
C ARG A 194 3.25 -8.98 3.52
N LYS A 195 3.97 -9.24 2.42
CA LYS A 195 5.28 -8.62 2.16
C LYS A 195 5.20 -7.10 2.10
N ILE A 196 4.13 -6.54 1.52
CA ILE A 196 3.97 -5.07 1.42
C ILE A 196 3.71 -4.44 2.80
N ILE A 197 2.95 -5.10 3.67
CA ILE A 197 2.66 -4.62 5.02
C ILE A 197 3.76 -4.95 6.05
N GLY A 198 4.72 -5.81 5.69
CA GLY A 198 5.87 -6.15 6.52
C GLY A 198 5.62 -7.25 7.57
N VAL A 199 4.75 -8.23 7.26
CA VAL A 199 4.44 -9.39 8.11
C VAL A 199 4.88 -10.69 7.45
#